data_AF-A0A6I4U3F1-F1
#
_entry.id   AF-A0A6I4U3F1-F1
#
_cell.length_a   1.000
_cell.length_b   1.000
_cell.length_c   1.000
_cell.angle_alpha   90.00
_cell.angle_beta   90.00
_cell.angle_gamma   90.00
#
_symmetry.space_group_name_H-M   'P 1'
#
loop_
_entity.id
_entity.type
_entity.pdbx_description
1 polymer ?
#
loop_
_entity_poly.entity_id
_entity_poly.type
_entity_poly.pdbx_seq_one_letter_code
_entity_poly.pdbx_strand_id
1 'polypeptide(L)'
;MKIVKVTGLAFAVALAGCSSGFEQAKQEAIDSCISSASGRLTDGECTCMIDKAFDSLDAEEKELLGKIAQTEKGIDDEELAERIGVDRSEMQSTMRSAMGKIRDTQIASARQCMGQ
;
A
#
# COMPACT_ATOMS: atom_id res chain seq x y z
N MET A 1 -43.42 -8.39 -13.52
CA MET A 1 -42.67 -8.52 -12.24
C MET A 1 -41.19 -8.34 -12.55
N LYS A 2 -40.56 -7.27 -12.02
CA LYS A 2 -39.14 -6.97 -12.23
C LYS A 2 -38.32 -7.78 -11.22
N ILE A 3 -37.55 -8.74 -11.71
CA ILE A 3 -36.55 -9.45 -10.90
C ILE A 3 -35.29 -8.59 -10.91
N VAL A 4 -35.07 -7.86 -9.82
CA VAL A 4 -33.81 -7.16 -9.54
C VAL A 4 -32.79 -8.23 -9.17
N LYS A 5 -31.91 -8.59 -10.11
CA LYS A 5 -30.71 -9.37 -9.79
C LYS A 5 -29.77 -8.45 -9.02
N VAL A 6 -29.56 -8.79 -7.75
CA VAL A 6 -28.50 -8.25 -6.91
C VAL A 6 -27.17 -8.50 -7.63
N THR A 7 -26.62 -7.44 -8.21
CA THR A 7 -25.26 -7.43 -8.73
C THR A 7 -24.34 -7.55 -7.54
N GLY A 8 -23.86 -8.77 -7.28
CA GLY A 8 -22.74 -8.99 -6.38
C GLY A 8 -21.56 -8.13 -6.83
N LEU A 9 -20.81 -7.60 -5.87
CA LEU A 9 -19.53 -6.95 -6.10
C LEU A 9 -18.60 -7.91 -6.84
N ALA A 10 -18.67 -7.90 -8.17
CA ALA A 10 -17.56 -8.29 -9.01
C ALA A 10 -16.65 -7.07 -9.07
N PHE A 11 -15.69 -7.00 -8.14
CA PHE A 11 -14.54 -6.13 -8.32
C PHE A 11 -13.80 -6.69 -9.54
N ALA A 12 -14.02 -6.05 -10.68
CA ALA A 12 -13.43 -6.43 -11.94
C ALA A 12 -11.91 -6.34 -11.80
N VAL A 13 -11.26 -7.49 -11.74
CA VAL A 13 -9.84 -7.65 -12.02
C VAL A 13 -9.64 -7.20 -13.47
N ALA A 14 -9.21 -5.96 -13.65
CA ALA A 14 -8.91 -5.42 -14.97
C ALA A 14 -7.87 -4.29 -14.87
N LEU A 15 -6.65 -4.61 -14.43
CA LEU A 15 -5.45 -3.90 -14.86
C LEU A 15 -4.35 -4.91 -15.18
N ALA A 16 -4.41 -5.43 -16.41
CA ALA A 16 -3.23 -5.93 -17.10
C ALA A 16 -2.32 -4.74 -17.40
N GLY A 17 -1.61 -4.27 -16.38
CA GLY A 17 -0.42 -3.45 -16.50
C GLY A 17 0.67 -4.15 -15.71
N CYS A 18 1.89 -4.17 -16.23
CA CYS A 18 3.08 -4.59 -15.47
C CYS A 18 3.38 -3.59 -14.33
N SER A 19 2.41 -3.27 -13.47
CA SER A 19 2.66 -2.55 -12.24
C SER A 19 3.36 -3.53 -11.31
N SER A 20 4.60 -3.24 -10.97
CA SER A 20 5.31 -3.96 -9.90
C SER A 20 4.40 -4.02 -8.66
N GLY A 21 4.46 -5.10 -7.87
CA GLY A 21 3.67 -5.18 -6.63
C GLY A 21 3.87 -3.95 -5.72
N PHE A 22 4.99 -3.26 -5.87
CA PHE A 22 5.26 -1.98 -5.21
C PHE A 22 4.28 -0.86 -5.57
N GLU A 23 3.95 -0.68 -6.86
CA GLU A 23 2.95 0.31 -7.28
C GLU A 23 1.54 -0.07 -6.81
N GLN A 24 1.23 -1.37 -6.72
CA GLN A 24 -0.01 -1.84 -6.11
C GLN A 24 -0.06 -1.48 -4.61
N ALA A 25 1.00 -1.75 -3.85
CA ALA A 25 1.10 -1.38 -2.43
C ALA A 25 0.90 0.13 -2.22
N LYS A 26 1.48 0.92 -3.12
CA LYS A 26 1.37 2.38 -3.12
C LYS A 26 -0.07 2.83 -3.36
N GLN A 27 -0.75 2.27 -4.36
CA GLN A 27 -2.15 2.60 -4.63
C GLN A 27 -3.06 2.21 -3.45
N GLU A 28 -2.85 1.03 -2.86
CA GLU A 28 -3.61 0.61 -1.67
C GLU A 28 -3.40 1.56 -0.48
N ALA A 29 -2.19 2.11 -0.31
CA ALA A 29 -1.91 3.10 0.72
C ALA A 29 -2.60 4.45 0.45
N ILE A 30 -2.68 4.88 -0.82
CA ILE A 30 -3.44 6.09 -1.22
C ILE A 30 -4.92 5.90 -0.91
N ASP A 31 -5.51 4.79 -1.33
CA ASP A 31 -6.93 4.49 -1.12
C ASP A 31 -7.25 4.42 0.39
N SER A 32 -6.35 3.81 1.19
CA SER A 32 -6.48 3.76 2.64
C SER A 32 -6.37 5.14 3.29
N CYS A 33 -5.49 6.03 2.78
CA CYS A 33 -5.38 7.40 3.25
C CYS A 33 -6.69 8.16 3.02
N ILE A 34 -7.24 8.09 1.80
CA ILE A 34 -8.48 8.77 1.41
C ILE A 34 -9.63 8.27 2.30
N SER A 35 -9.77 6.95 2.43
CA SER A 35 -10.81 6.34 3.26
C SER A 35 -10.68 6.74 4.73
N SER A 36 -9.46 6.80 5.27
CA SER A 36 -9.21 7.11 6.68
C SER A 36 -9.36 8.60 6.99
N ALA A 37 -9.05 9.47 6.01
CA ALA A 37 -9.14 10.91 6.16
C ALA A 37 -10.60 11.40 6.34
N SER A 38 -11.61 10.60 5.97
CA SER A 38 -13.02 10.94 6.15
C SER A 38 -13.39 12.33 5.58
N GLY A 39 -12.82 12.68 4.41
CA GLY A 39 -13.02 13.96 3.74
C GLY A 39 -12.17 15.12 4.25
N ARG A 40 -11.23 14.89 5.18
CA ARG A 40 -10.29 15.91 5.68
C ARG A 40 -9.08 16.12 4.79
N LEU A 41 -8.77 15.16 3.94
CA LEU A 41 -7.71 15.22 2.94
C LEU A 41 -8.33 14.95 1.57
N THR A 42 -7.83 15.64 0.57
CA THR A 42 -8.13 15.41 -0.84
C THR A 42 -7.31 14.23 -1.38
N ASP A 43 -7.74 13.68 -2.51
CA ASP A 43 -7.01 12.64 -3.24
C ASP A 43 -5.58 13.11 -3.59
N GLY A 44 -5.42 14.38 -3.98
CA GLY A 44 -4.12 14.99 -4.28
C GLY A 44 -3.20 15.09 -3.07
N GLU A 45 -3.75 15.47 -1.91
CA GLU A 45 -3.00 15.53 -0.65
C GLU A 45 -2.54 14.13 -0.20
N CYS A 46 -3.43 13.14 -0.26
CA CYS A 46 -3.08 11.75 0.03
C CYS A 46 -2.02 11.23 -0.96
N THR A 47 -2.19 11.45 -2.26
CA THR A 47 -1.21 11.04 -3.28
C THR A 47 0.15 11.66 -3.01
N CYS A 48 0.23 12.98 -2.79
CA CYS A 48 1.48 13.68 -2.47
C CYS A 48 2.18 13.12 -1.23
N MET A 49 1.42 12.81 -0.16
CA MET A 49 1.98 12.26 1.07
C MET A 49 2.48 10.84 0.89
N ILE A 50 1.72 9.98 0.22
CA ILE A 50 2.10 8.59 -0.02
C ILE A 50 3.28 8.50 -1.00
N ASP A 51 3.29 9.32 -2.06
CA ASP A 51 4.41 9.41 -3.02
C ASP A 51 5.72 9.69 -2.30
N LYS A 52 5.76 10.77 -1.51
CA LYS A 52 6.95 11.14 -0.74
C LYS A 52 7.36 10.04 0.25
N ALA A 53 6.40 9.38 0.88
CA ALA A 53 6.65 8.31 1.82
C ALA A 53 7.22 7.04 1.17
N PHE A 54 6.77 6.71 -0.04
CA PHE A 54 7.28 5.57 -0.80
C PHE A 54 8.63 5.89 -1.48
N ASP A 55 8.87 7.16 -1.81
CA ASP A 55 10.16 7.63 -2.34
C ASP A 55 11.29 7.55 -1.31
N SER A 56 10.99 7.64 -0.01
CA SER A 56 12.00 7.56 1.06
C SER A 56 12.48 6.12 1.34
N LEU A 57 11.84 5.12 0.74
CA LEU A 57 12.23 3.73 0.87
C LEU A 57 13.45 3.40 0.01
N ASP A 58 14.34 2.58 0.56
CA ASP A 58 15.47 2.02 -0.20
C ASP A 58 15.05 0.83 -1.07
N ALA A 59 15.98 0.32 -1.88
CA ALA A 59 15.68 -0.73 -2.84
C ALA A 59 15.17 -2.02 -2.19
N GLU A 60 15.71 -2.38 -1.02
CA GLU A 60 15.35 -3.60 -0.30
C GLU A 60 13.94 -3.49 0.28
N GLU A 61 13.61 -2.35 0.89
CA GLU A 61 12.27 -2.07 1.40
C GLU A 61 11.21 -2.06 0.29
N LYS A 62 11.55 -1.46 -0.87
CA LYS A 62 10.67 -1.44 -2.05
C LYS A 62 10.43 -2.83 -2.61
N GLU A 63 11.50 -3.64 -2.71
CA GLU A 63 11.40 -5.02 -3.16
C GLU A 63 10.53 -5.85 -2.21
N LEU A 64 10.74 -5.73 -0.90
CA LEU A 64 9.99 -6.47 0.10
C LEU A 64 8.49 -6.13 0.06
N LEU A 65 8.14 -4.84 0.07
CA LEU A 65 6.74 -4.42 -0.05
C LEU A 65 6.13 -4.90 -1.37
N GLY A 66 6.90 -4.90 -2.45
CA GLY A 66 6.46 -5.43 -3.73
C GLY A 66 6.17 -6.93 -3.71
N LYS A 67 6.98 -7.73 -3.01
CA LYS A 67 6.71 -9.16 -2.81
C LYS A 67 5.46 -9.39 -1.97
N ILE A 68 5.31 -8.65 -0.87
CA ILE A 68 4.15 -8.75 0.04
C ILE A 68 2.84 -8.37 -0.68
N ALA A 69 2.83 -7.34 -1.53
CA ALA A 69 1.62 -6.95 -2.24
C ALA A 69 1.11 -7.99 -3.25
N GLN A 70 2.00 -8.89 -3.69
CA GLN A 70 1.68 -9.98 -4.61
C GLN A 70 1.23 -11.25 -3.87
N THR A 71 1.31 -11.29 -2.54
CA THR A 71 0.82 -12.42 -1.75
C THR A 71 -0.63 -12.22 -1.29
N GLU A 72 -1.25 -13.34 -0.93
CA GLU A 72 -2.60 -13.35 -0.39
C GLU A 72 -2.66 -12.66 0.98
N LYS A 73 -3.74 -11.91 1.22
CA LYS A 73 -3.98 -11.26 2.51
C LYS A 73 -4.49 -12.28 3.53
N GLY A 74 -4.09 -12.14 4.79
CA GLY A 74 -4.60 -12.96 5.89
C GLY A 74 -3.83 -14.27 6.15
N ILE A 75 -2.68 -14.44 5.51
CA ILE A 75 -1.68 -15.45 5.91
C ILE A 75 -0.84 -14.92 7.08
N ASP A 76 -0.26 -15.82 7.86
CA ASP A 76 0.62 -15.44 8.96
C ASP A 76 2.04 -15.06 8.48
N ASP A 77 2.82 -14.45 9.37
CA ASP A 77 4.19 -13.99 9.07
C ASP A 77 5.14 -15.12 8.67
N GLU A 78 4.96 -16.33 9.19
CA GLU A 78 5.85 -17.46 8.92
C GLU A 78 5.60 -17.99 7.51
N GLU A 79 4.33 -18.20 7.16
CA GLU A 79 3.92 -18.59 5.82
C GLU A 79 4.26 -17.48 4.79
N LEU A 80 4.09 -16.21 5.14
CA LEU A 80 4.45 -15.10 4.27
C LEU A 80 5.94 -15.09 3.95
N ALA A 81 6.80 -15.22 4.97
CA ALA A 81 8.25 -15.24 4.81
C ALA A 81 8.70 -16.41 3.92
N GLU A 82 8.12 -17.60 4.13
CA GLU A 82 8.38 -18.78 3.29
C GLU A 82 7.98 -18.53 1.83
N ARG A 83 6.76 -17.99 1.59
CA ARG A 83 6.25 -17.73 0.24
C ARG A 83 7.09 -16.72 -0.54
N ILE A 84 7.62 -15.69 0.13
CA ILE A 84 8.43 -14.66 -0.52
C ILE A 84 9.94 -14.94 -0.47
N GLY A 85 10.34 -16.08 0.12
CA GLY A 85 11.70 -16.59 0.12
C GLY A 85 12.69 -15.74 0.93
N VAL A 86 12.26 -15.21 2.07
CA VAL A 86 13.08 -14.37 2.97
C VAL A 86 13.09 -14.95 4.39
N ASP A 87 14.13 -14.64 5.16
CA ASP A 87 14.11 -14.96 6.59
C ASP A 87 13.04 -14.13 7.32
N ARG A 88 12.30 -14.75 8.24
CA ARG A 88 11.21 -14.08 8.97
C ARG A 88 11.71 -12.89 9.79
N SER A 89 12.88 -13.01 10.43
CA SER A 89 13.43 -11.94 11.25
C SER A 89 13.91 -10.76 10.39
N GLU A 90 14.50 -11.06 9.23
CA GLU A 90 14.87 -10.07 8.22
C GLU A 90 13.65 -9.35 7.66
N MET A 91 12.62 -10.09 7.24
CA MET A 91 11.34 -9.55 6.80
C MET A 91 10.73 -8.58 7.82
N GLN A 92 10.66 -9.00 9.09
CA GLN A 92 10.09 -8.16 10.15
C GLN A 92 10.93 -6.90 10.41
N SER A 93 12.26 -7.01 10.34
CA SER A 93 13.18 -5.89 10.50
C SER A 93 13.00 -4.87 9.37
N THR A 94 13.05 -5.33 8.12
CA THR A 94 12.91 -4.49 6.92
C THR A 94 11.51 -3.88 6.84
N MET A 95 10.45 -4.63 7.16
CA MET A 95 9.09 -4.11 7.25
C MET A 95 8.97 -3.03 8.33
N ARG A 96 9.58 -3.22 9.51
CA ARG A 96 9.57 -2.20 10.58
C ARG A 96 10.30 -0.93 10.14
N SER A 97 11.43 -1.06 9.45
CA SER A 97 12.17 0.07 8.87
C SER A 97 11.30 0.83 7.88
N ALA A 98 10.73 0.13 6.89
CA ALA A 98 9.88 0.72 5.86
C ALA A 98 8.68 1.46 6.47
N MET A 99 7.94 0.82 7.37
CA MET A 99 6.79 1.43 8.04
C MET A 99 7.18 2.62 8.93
N GLY A 100 8.37 2.58 9.53
CA GLY A 100 8.95 3.71 10.26
C GLY A 100 9.19 4.91 9.34
N LYS A 101 9.89 4.70 8.22
CA LYS A 101 10.16 5.74 7.21
C LYS A 101 8.88 6.31 6.61
N ILE A 102 7.92 5.46 6.27
CA ILE A 102 6.62 5.88 5.72
C ILE A 102 5.93 6.83 6.71
N ARG A 103 5.77 6.41 7.97
CA ARG A 103 5.12 7.21 9.00
C ARG A 103 5.83 8.55 9.21
N ASP A 104 7.15 8.51 9.37
CA ASP A 104 7.92 9.72 9.68
C ASP A 104 7.92 10.69 8.48
N THR A 105 7.95 10.16 7.26
CA THR A 105 7.89 10.95 6.03
C THR A 105 6.50 11.55 5.83
N GLN A 106 5.42 10.79 6.04
CA GLN A 106 4.05 11.32 5.96
C GLN A 106 3.84 12.51 6.91
N ILE A 107 4.33 12.41 8.14
CA ILE A 107 4.25 13.51 9.13
C ILE A 107 5.06 14.72 8.64
N ALA A 108 6.28 14.50 8.13
CA ALA A 108 7.14 15.57 7.65
C ALA A 108 6.59 16.24 6.37
N SER A 109 5.96 15.47 5.48
CA SER A 109 5.43 15.94 4.20
C SER A 109 4.03 16.57 4.30
N ALA A 110 3.30 16.34 5.40
CA ALA A 110 1.93 16.83 5.56
C ALA A 110 1.82 18.33 5.27
N ARG A 111 2.75 19.15 5.79
CA ARG A 111 2.74 20.61 5.54
C ARG A 111 3.02 21.01 4.09
N GLN A 112 3.74 20.17 3.35
CA GLN A 112 4.06 20.42 1.94
C GLN A 112 2.92 20.01 1.02
N CYS A 113 2.17 18.97 1.41
CA CYS A 113 1.10 18.41 0.62
C CYS A 113 -0.25 19.06 0.92
N MET A 114 -0.53 19.43 2.17
CA MET A 114 -1.81 20.06 2.56
C MET A 114 -1.94 21.48 2.01
N GLY A 115 -3.09 21.77 1.39
CA GLY A 115 -3.40 23.08 0.80
C GLY A 115 -2.87 23.31 -0.62
N GLN A 116 -2.49 22.24 -1.33
CA GLN A 116 -2.25 22.25 -2.78
C GLN A 116 -3.54 22.11 -3.59
#